data_AF-A0A480A1Y5-F1
#
_entry.id   AF-A0A480A1Y5-F1
#
_cell.length_a   1.000
_cell.length_b   1.000
_cell.length_c   1.000
_cell.angle_alpha   90.00
_cell.angle_beta   90.00
_cell.angle_gamma   90.00
#
_symmetry.space_group_name_H-M   'P 1'
#
loop_
_entity.id
_entity.type
_entity.pdbx_description
1 polymer ?
#
loop_
_entity_poly.entity_id
_entity_poly.type
_entity_poly.pdbx_seq_one_letter_code
_entity_poly.pdbx_strand_id
1 'polypeptide(L)'
;MNNPTPKPIIKRQEETVFERPKKKGDKSNFRSLKEAFDLETLEKNPWGQFLLFIEEKYKDFTPRPHEELAQKAKIIQNAIRILIEHHQESWGEILSIIPQSEKAEADEFYQEISRYKRLTPQEVYQASQTAIQVILNHDKYGFVDGKIDAERINRKTQLNEAIDYFHNNQDKTYFIIAQLPELVSEDAKPMFAASKAFQQIIAAGLNIKIEEFSMSLMRRFRLTRADIKDDYAQFKDQEKDQIERDLRTQINILQQEKLALEEQLEKTRNQARQEAVIAIANALQNGRQPALNQIQQMISLLESQVEETGEPELDSDQALTVFIILRNLMKIFQELGIESYPKSLKGKLQISQNQLSEYAYIEGNPFANEEEIKQVECTQPGWKVGETVITPAKVRELNSDQ
;
A
#
# COMPACT_ATOMS: atom_id res chain seq x y z
N MET A 1 81.50 -0.23 -63.42
CA MET A 1 80.46 -1.06 -64.07
C MET A 1 79.30 -1.13 -63.08
N ASN A 2 78.28 -0.33 -63.37
CA ASN A 2 77.04 -0.24 -62.60
C ASN A 2 76.07 -1.28 -63.13
N ASN A 3 75.55 -2.15 -62.27
CA ASN A 3 74.38 -2.97 -62.59
C ASN A 3 73.20 -2.56 -61.67
N PRO A 4 72.03 -2.27 -62.24
CA PRO A 4 70.91 -1.64 -61.54
C PRO A 4 70.00 -2.68 -60.89
N THR A 5 69.60 -2.45 -59.64
CA THR A 5 68.51 -3.20 -59.01
C THR A 5 67.17 -2.56 -59.42
N PRO A 6 66.21 -3.33 -59.98
CA PRO A 6 64.92 -2.80 -60.39
C PRO A 6 64.00 -2.55 -59.19
N LYS A 7 63.37 -1.37 -59.15
CA LYS A 7 62.27 -1.05 -58.23
C LYS A 7 61.01 -1.81 -58.64
N PRO A 8 60.27 -2.46 -57.72
CA PRO A 8 58.92 -2.89 -58.01
C PRO A 8 57.92 -1.76 -57.77
N ILE A 9 57.20 -1.50 -58.86
CA ILE A 9 56.00 -0.71 -59.11
C ILE A 9 54.93 -0.86 -58.01
N ILE A 10 54.47 0.27 -57.46
CA ILE A 10 53.23 0.35 -56.68
C ILE A 10 52.07 0.26 -57.67
N LYS A 11 51.32 -0.84 -57.64
CA LYS A 11 49.96 -0.89 -58.19
C LYS A 11 48.97 -0.75 -57.03
N ARG A 12 48.24 0.37 -57.00
CA ARG A 12 46.94 0.46 -56.31
C ARG A 12 45.90 -0.12 -57.25
N GLN A 13 45.21 -1.14 -56.76
CA GLN A 13 43.93 -1.71 -57.16
C GLN A 13 43.60 -2.66 -56.01
N GLU A 14 42.42 -2.81 -55.46
CA GLU A 14 41.11 -2.16 -55.49
C GLU A 14 40.38 -2.89 -54.34
N GLU A 15 39.42 -2.25 -53.68
CA GLU A 15 38.65 -2.89 -52.60
C GLU A 15 37.93 -4.15 -53.10
N THR A 16 38.50 -5.32 -52.83
CA THR A 16 37.73 -6.56 -52.77
C THR A 16 37.53 -6.90 -51.30
N VAL A 17 36.31 -6.62 -50.86
CA VAL A 17 35.67 -7.19 -49.67
C VAL A 17 35.88 -8.70 -49.68
N PHE A 18 36.94 -9.16 -49.03
CA PHE A 18 37.12 -10.57 -48.70
C PHE A 18 36.67 -10.75 -47.25
N GLU A 19 35.54 -11.44 -47.13
CA GLU A 19 35.03 -12.02 -45.90
C GLU A 19 36.18 -12.52 -45.03
N ARG A 20 36.26 -12.01 -43.80
CA ARG A 20 37.13 -12.62 -42.79
C ARG A 20 36.74 -14.09 -42.65
N PRO A 21 37.72 -15.02 -42.63
CA PRO A 21 37.42 -16.42 -42.43
C PRO A 21 36.69 -16.55 -41.09
N LYS A 22 35.46 -17.08 -41.14
CA LYS A 22 34.81 -17.64 -39.95
C LYS A 22 35.75 -18.71 -39.40
N LYS A 23 36.56 -18.36 -38.38
CA LYS A 23 37.19 -19.34 -37.51
C LYS A 23 36.06 -20.08 -36.78
N LYS A 24 35.51 -21.10 -37.42
CA LYS A 24 34.92 -22.23 -36.71
C LYS A 24 36.09 -23.03 -36.16
N GLY A 25 36.15 -23.12 -34.83
CA GLY A 25 37.06 -24.03 -34.15
C GLY A 25 37.89 -23.36 -33.07
N ASP A 26 37.24 -22.79 -32.07
CA ASP A 26 37.67 -23.09 -30.70
C ASP A 26 36.43 -23.12 -29.79
N LYS A 27 35.75 -24.28 -29.80
CA LYS A 27 34.80 -24.64 -28.75
C LYS A 27 35.60 -24.94 -27.47
N SER A 28 36.19 -23.92 -26.85
CA SER A 28 36.62 -24.04 -25.45
C SER A 28 35.41 -23.67 -24.59
N ASN A 29 34.46 -24.61 -24.56
CA ASN A 29 33.42 -24.69 -23.54
C ASN A 29 34.13 -25.14 -22.26
N PHE A 30 34.47 -24.23 -21.35
CA PHE A 30 34.61 -24.65 -19.97
C PHE A 30 33.18 -24.73 -19.43
N ARG A 31 32.66 -25.96 -19.44
CA ARG A 31 31.31 -26.36 -18.99
C ARG A 31 31.43 -27.38 -17.84
N SER A 32 32.50 -27.33 -17.06
CA SER A 32 32.75 -28.32 -16.02
C SER A 32 31.59 -28.40 -15.02
N LEU A 33 30.97 -27.26 -14.69
CA LEU A 33 29.73 -27.23 -13.91
C LEU A 33 28.52 -27.78 -14.65
N LYS A 34 28.33 -27.39 -15.91
CA LYS A 34 27.18 -27.83 -16.72
C LYS A 34 27.26 -29.31 -17.16
N GLU A 35 28.43 -29.92 -17.00
CA GLU A 35 28.68 -31.35 -17.21
C GLU A 35 28.46 -32.15 -15.92
N ALA A 36 28.67 -31.55 -14.76
CA ALA A 36 28.50 -32.18 -13.45
C ALA A 36 27.10 -31.98 -12.83
N PHE A 37 26.40 -30.90 -13.19
CA PHE A 37 25.09 -30.52 -12.65
C PHE A 37 24.14 -30.05 -13.76
N ASP A 38 22.85 -30.30 -13.59
CA ASP A 38 21.83 -29.77 -14.50
C ASP A 38 21.67 -28.24 -14.33
N LEU A 39 21.29 -27.57 -15.41
CA LEU A 39 21.22 -26.11 -15.46
C LEU A 39 20.15 -25.55 -14.50
N GLU A 40 19.05 -26.25 -14.31
CA GLU A 40 17.96 -25.83 -13.44
C GLU A 40 18.40 -25.83 -11.96
N THR A 41 19.14 -26.85 -11.55
CA THR A 41 19.76 -26.94 -10.22
C THR A 41 20.77 -25.80 -10.00
N LEU A 42 21.60 -25.49 -11.00
CA LEU A 42 22.58 -24.40 -10.90
C LEU A 42 21.92 -23.02 -10.89
N GLU A 43 20.84 -22.81 -11.65
CA GLU A 43 20.12 -21.53 -11.70
C GLU A 43 19.25 -21.30 -10.45
N LYS A 44 18.75 -22.36 -9.82
CA LYS A 44 17.99 -22.26 -8.56
C LYS A 44 18.87 -22.12 -7.31
N ASN A 45 20.15 -22.50 -7.39
CA ASN A 45 21.09 -22.40 -6.29
C ASN A 45 21.93 -21.10 -6.40
N PRO A 46 21.97 -20.23 -5.37
CA PRO A 46 22.78 -19.00 -5.41
C PRO A 46 24.27 -19.24 -5.69
N TRP A 47 24.82 -20.36 -5.20
CA TRP A 47 26.19 -20.78 -5.46
C TRP A 47 26.39 -21.30 -6.87
N GLY A 48 25.39 -21.99 -7.42
CA GLY A 48 25.37 -22.37 -8.83
C GLY A 48 25.42 -21.15 -9.74
N GLN A 49 24.62 -20.12 -9.45
CA GLN A 49 24.63 -18.86 -10.21
C GLN A 49 25.98 -18.12 -10.11
N PHE A 50 26.56 -18.05 -8.91
CA PHE A 50 27.89 -17.45 -8.71
C PHE A 50 28.97 -18.16 -9.52
N LEU A 51 28.98 -19.49 -9.49
CA LEU A 51 29.95 -20.29 -10.21
C LEU A 51 29.75 -20.26 -11.73
N LEU A 52 28.50 -20.16 -12.19
CA LEU A 52 28.18 -19.91 -13.60
C LEU A 52 28.71 -18.56 -14.08
N PHE A 53 28.60 -17.52 -13.26
CA PHE A 53 29.21 -16.21 -13.55
C PHE A 53 30.74 -16.33 -13.66
N ILE A 54 31.39 -17.06 -12.75
CA ILE A 54 32.83 -17.31 -12.82
C ILE A 54 33.19 -18.03 -14.12
N GLU A 55 32.49 -19.11 -14.50
CA GLU A 55 32.77 -19.83 -15.75
C GLU A 55 32.58 -18.94 -16.99
N GLU A 56 31.59 -18.05 -16.99
CA GLU A 56 31.36 -17.10 -18.09
C GLU A 56 32.51 -16.09 -18.22
N LYS A 57 32.93 -15.52 -17.09
CA LYS A 57 33.94 -14.45 -17.03
C LYS A 57 35.38 -14.95 -17.02
N TYR A 58 35.59 -16.25 -16.80
CA TYR A 58 36.91 -16.85 -16.62
C TYR A 58 37.92 -16.51 -17.73
N LYS A 59 37.47 -16.41 -18.99
CA LYS A 59 38.36 -16.12 -20.14
C LYS A 59 39.00 -14.74 -20.07
N ASP A 60 38.28 -13.78 -19.48
CA ASP A 60 38.79 -12.42 -19.30
C ASP A 60 39.85 -12.40 -18.18
N PHE A 61 39.67 -13.29 -17.19
CA PHE A 61 40.45 -13.31 -15.95
C PHE A 61 41.49 -14.43 -15.84
N THR A 62 41.71 -15.25 -16.88
CA THR A 62 42.72 -16.33 -16.83
C THR A 62 44.14 -15.75 -16.79
N PRO A 63 44.91 -15.94 -15.70
CA PRO A 63 46.31 -15.55 -15.67
C PRO A 63 47.16 -16.59 -16.42
N ARG A 64 48.29 -16.16 -17.01
CA ARG A 64 49.24 -17.11 -17.60
C ARG A 64 49.92 -17.88 -16.46
N PRO A 65 50.05 -19.22 -16.55
CA PRO A 65 50.70 -19.98 -15.51
C PRO A 65 52.16 -19.56 -15.37
N HIS A 66 52.50 -19.04 -14.20
CA HIS A 66 53.87 -18.78 -13.76
C HIS A 66 54.11 -19.58 -12.48
N GLU A 67 55.16 -20.40 -12.46
CA GLU A 67 55.47 -21.30 -11.33
C GLU A 67 55.64 -20.54 -10.01
N GLU A 68 56.23 -19.35 -10.05
CA GLU A 68 56.41 -18.47 -8.88
C GLU A 68 55.07 -17.99 -8.29
N LEU A 69 54.09 -17.65 -9.13
CA LEU A 69 52.75 -17.25 -8.68
C LEU A 69 51.98 -18.43 -8.07
N ALA A 70 52.10 -19.62 -8.66
CA ALA A 70 51.49 -20.83 -8.13
C ALA A 70 52.12 -21.25 -6.79
N GLN A 71 53.42 -21.05 -6.61
CA GLN A 71 54.09 -21.28 -5.34
C GLN A 71 53.64 -20.27 -4.27
N LYS A 72 53.60 -18.97 -4.60
CA LYS A 72 53.08 -17.93 -3.69
C LYS A 72 51.61 -18.19 -3.32
N ALA A 73 50.78 -18.64 -4.26
CA ALA A 73 49.38 -18.99 -4.02
C ALA A 73 49.22 -20.11 -2.98
N LYS A 74 50.07 -21.15 -3.04
CA LYS A 74 50.07 -22.25 -2.06
C LYS A 74 50.44 -21.78 -0.66
N ILE A 75 51.45 -20.92 -0.55
CA ILE A 75 51.87 -20.32 0.73
C ILE A 75 50.73 -19.52 1.33
N ILE A 76 50.07 -18.67 0.53
CA ILE A 76 48.95 -17.86 0.99
C ILE A 76 47.76 -18.75 1.37
N GLN A 77 47.41 -19.77 0.61
CA GLN A 77 46.34 -20.70 0.96
C GLN A 77 46.61 -21.42 2.29
N ASN A 78 47.85 -21.82 2.54
CA ASN A 78 48.23 -22.39 3.84
C ASN A 78 48.10 -21.37 4.97
N ALA A 79 48.53 -20.12 4.74
CA ALA A 79 48.37 -19.03 5.71
C ALA A 79 46.89 -18.73 6.01
N ILE A 80 46.02 -18.74 5.00
CA ILE A 80 44.56 -18.57 5.15
C ILE A 80 44.00 -19.69 6.03
N ARG A 81 44.32 -20.95 5.74
CA ARG A 81 43.85 -22.11 6.51
C ARG A 81 44.26 -22.00 7.98
N ILE A 82 45.54 -21.74 8.26
CA ILE A 82 46.05 -21.62 9.63
C ILE A 82 45.41 -20.42 10.33
N LEU A 83 45.24 -19.28 9.64
CA LEU A 83 44.55 -18.11 10.18
C LEU A 83 43.12 -18.44 10.59
N ILE A 84 42.37 -19.21 9.78
CA ILE A 84 41.00 -19.61 10.11
C ILE A 84 40.96 -20.57 11.30
N GLU A 85 41.86 -21.55 11.35
CA GLU A 85 41.96 -22.52 12.44
C GLU A 85 42.34 -21.86 13.78
N HIS A 86 43.20 -20.84 13.73
CA HIS A 86 43.81 -20.20 14.92
C HIS A 86 43.44 -18.73 15.10
N HIS A 87 42.34 -18.25 14.51
CA HIS A 87 41.95 -16.82 14.52
C HIS A 87 41.76 -16.20 15.92
N GLN A 88 41.65 -17.01 16.98
CA GLN A 88 41.54 -16.55 18.36
C GLN A 88 42.91 -16.23 19.01
N GLU A 89 43.99 -16.68 18.38
CA GLU A 89 45.37 -16.45 18.83
C GLU A 89 45.91 -15.13 18.27
N SER A 90 47.02 -14.65 18.83
CA SER A 90 47.73 -13.49 18.28
C SER A 90 48.41 -13.84 16.96
N TRP A 91 48.60 -12.85 16.08
CA TRP A 91 49.30 -13.10 14.80
C TRP A 91 50.73 -13.63 15.00
N GLY A 92 51.40 -13.28 16.10
CA GLY A 92 52.73 -13.81 16.42
C GLY A 92 52.73 -15.31 16.73
N GLU A 93 51.68 -15.80 17.41
CA GLU A 93 51.47 -17.23 17.69
C GLU A 93 51.11 -17.97 16.41
N ILE A 94 50.18 -17.44 15.61
CA ILE A 94 49.81 -17.99 14.30
C ILE A 94 51.03 -18.09 13.37
N LEU A 95 51.85 -17.03 13.30
CA LEU A 95 53.05 -17.00 12.47
C LEU A 95 54.11 -18.01 12.94
N SER A 96 54.08 -18.43 14.20
CA SER A 96 55.00 -19.45 14.73
C SER A 96 54.70 -20.86 14.20
N ILE A 97 53.45 -21.13 13.83
CA ILE A 97 52.95 -22.39 13.25
C ILE A 97 53.34 -22.50 11.77
N ILE A 98 53.44 -21.37 11.07
CA ILE A 98 53.77 -21.32 9.65
C ILE A 98 55.24 -21.73 9.42
N PRO A 99 55.54 -22.60 8.41
CA PRO A 99 56.92 -23.00 8.10
C PRO A 99 57.83 -21.79 7.88
N GLN A 100 59.08 -21.86 8.35
CA GLN A 100 60.01 -20.74 8.29
C GLN A 100 60.23 -20.19 6.88
N SER A 101 60.18 -21.05 5.85
CA SER A 101 60.28 -20.69 4.44
C SER A 101 59.08 -19.93 3.86
N GLU A 102 57.96 -19.88 4.60
CA GLU A 102 56.67 -19.32 4.17
C GLU A 102 56.28 -18.06 4.97
N LYS A 103 56.98 -17.81 6.10
CA LYS A 103 56.60 -16.76 7.06
C LYS A 103 56.62 -15.35 6.47
N ALA A 104 57.57 -15.04 5.59
CA ALA A 104 57.71 -13.70 5.04
C ALA A 104 56.50 -13.34 4.15
N GLU A 105 56.15 -14.24 3.23
CA GLU A 105 55.01 -14.10 2.33
C GLU A 105 53.68 -14.15 3.09
N ALA A 106 53.57 -15.01 4.12
CA ALA A 106 52.38 -15.06 4.97
C ALA A 106 52.19 -13.77 5.79
N ASP A 107 53.28 -13.20 6.34
CA ASP A 107 53.23 -11.93 7.08
C ASP A 107 52.89 -10.75 6.17
N GLU A 108 53.45 -10.69 4.95
CA GLU A 108 53.11 -9.69 3.93
C GLU A 108 51.60 -9.75 3.59
N PHE A 109 51.09 -10.95 3.31
CA PHE A 109 49.67 -11.15 3.04
C PHE A 109 48.79 -10.72 4.23
N TYR A 110 49.15 -11.11 5.46
CA TYR A 110 48.40 -10.72 6.64
C TYR A 110 48.39 -9.21 6.83
N GLN A 111 49.51 -8.52 6.59
CA GLN A 111 49.58 -7.06 6.66
C GLN A 111 48.54 -6.41 5.76
N GLU A 112 48.37 -6.88 4.53
CA GLU A 112 47.41 -6.31 3.58
C GLU A 112 45.95 -6.55 4.01
N ILE A 113 45.59 -7.78 4.40
CA ILE A 113 44.21 -8.09 4.80
C ILE A 113 43.82 -7.45 6.15
N SER A 114 44.79 -7.23 7.04
CA SER A 114 44.59 -6.62 8.37
C SER A 114 44.71 -5.09 8.41
N ARG A 115 44.81 -4.43 7.24
CA ARG A 115 45.03 -2.97 7.11
C ARG A 115 46.30 -2.54 7.87
N TYR A 116 47.43 -3.17 7.57
CA TYR A 116 48.73 -3.01 8.21
C TYR A 116 48.70 -3.34 9.71
N LYS A 117 48.18 -4.54 10.05
CA LYS A 117 48.13 -5.09 11.42
C LYS A 117 47.31 -4.24 12.40
N ARG A 118 46.39 -3.41 11.89
CA ARG A 118 45.42 -2.66 12.72
C ARG A 118 44.32 -3.56 13.25
N LEU A 119 43.98 -4.60 12.50
CA LEU A 119 43.01 -5.61 12.89
C LEU A 119 43.72 -6.83 13.48
N THR A 120 43.14 -7.37 14.54
CA THR A 120 43.49 -8.67 15.10
C THR A 120 43.06 -9.80 14.16
N PRO A 121 43.65 -11.01 14.29
CA PRO A 121 43.23 -12.18 13.50
C PRO A 121 41.72 -12.46 13.60
N GLN A 122 41.16 -12.29 14.80
CA GLN A 122 39.73 -12.44 15.05
C GLN A 122 38.89 -11.41 14.29
N GLU A 123 39.29 -10.13 14.29
CA GLU A 123 38.58 -9.08 13.56
C GLU A 123 38.68 -9.26 12.04
N VAL A 124 39.84 -9.72 11.54
CA VAL A 124 40.04 -10.05 10.12
C VAL A 124 39.10 -11.19 9.71
N TYR A 125 39.02 -12.24 10.53
CA TYR A 125 38.11 -13.37 10.32
C TYR A 125 36.65 -12.93 10.37
N GLN A 126 36.23 -12.15 11.37
CA GLN A 126 34.86 -11.65 11.45
C GLN A 126 34.47 -10.78 10.26
N ALA A 127 35.38 -9.90 9.81
CA ALA A 127 35.14 -9.06 8.64
C ALA A 127 34.99 -9.89 7.35
N SER A 128 35.79 -10.95 7.17
CA SER A 128 35.60 -11.86 6.03
C SER A 128 34.30 -12.63 6.12
N GLN A 129 33.92 -13.13 7.30
CA GLN A 129 32.63 -13.81 7.50
C GLN A 129 31.45 -12.89 7.17
N THR A 130 31.46 -11.64 7.63
CA THR A 130 30.41 -10.66 7.28
C THR A 130 30.35 -10.43 5.76
N ALA A 131 31.50 -10.21 5.12
CA ALA A 131 31.55 -9.98 3.67
C ALA A 131 31.06 -11.19 2.86
N ILE A 132 31.45 -12.40 3.29
CA ILE A 132 30.96 -13.66 2.71
C ILE A 132 29.46 -13.76 2.90
N GLN A 133 28.94 -13.54 4.11
CA GLN A 133 27.51 -13.58 4.40
C GLN A 133 26.69 -12.60 3.55
N VAL A 134 27.24 -11.41 3.27
CA VAL A 134 26.65 -10.42 2.35
C VAL A 134 26.59 -10.96 0.92
N ILE A 135 27.66 -11.62 0.45
CA ILE A 135 27.65 -12.30 -0.85
C ILE A 135 26.64 -13.46 -0.85
N LEU A 136 26.55 -14.23 0.25
CA LEU A 136 25.70 -15.42 0.35
C LEU A 136 24.23 -15.09 0.23
N ASN A 137 23.77 -14.05 0.92
CA ASN A 137 22.36 -13.71 0.91
C ASN A 137 22.00 -12.72 -0.19
N HIS A 138 22.79 -12.58 -1.27
CA HIS A 138 22.52 -11.62 -2.35
C HIS A 138 21.07 -11.63 -2.83
N ASP A 139 20.47 -12.81 -2.97
CA ASP A 139 19.08 -12.96 -3.42
C ASP A 139 18.04 -12.56 -2.35
N LYS A 140 18.43 -12.56 -1.07
CA LYS A 140 17.66 -11.96 0.04
C LYS A 140 18.00 -10.48 0.29
N TYR A 141 19.07 -9.97 -0.35
CA TYR A 141 19.47 -8.57 -0.36
C TYR A 141 18.92 -7.79 -1.56
N GLY A 142 18.26 -8.46 -2.52
CA GLY A 142 17.17 -7.82 -3.24
C GLY A 142 16.16 -7.39 -2.18
N PHE A 143 16.10 -6.08 -1.89
CA PHE A 143 15.35 -5.55 -0.76
C PHE A 143 13.93 -6.12 -0.78
N VAL A 144 13.67 -7.03 0.16
CA VAL A 144 12.38 -7.71 0.32
C VAL A 144 11.32 -6.64 0.51
N ASP A 145 10.22 -6.74 -0.25
CA ASP A 145 9.02 -5.95 -0.07
C ASP A 145 8.59 -5.99 1.40
N GLY A 146 8.72 -4.86 2.10
CA GLY A 146 8.48 -4.81 3.54
C GLY A 146 8.98 -3.53 4.19
N LYS A 147 8.23 -3.10 5.21
CA LYS A 147 8.40 -1.86 5.99
C LYS A 147 9.85 -1.64 6.46
N ILE A 148 10.18 -0.38 6.75
CA ILE A 148 11.45 0.00 7.36
C ILE A 148 11.52 -0.54 8.80
N ASP A 149 12.01 -1.77 8.96
CA ASP A 149 12.32 -2.34 10.28
C ASP A 149 13.83 -2.25 10.57
N ALA A 150 14.23 -2.36 11.85
CA ALA A 150 15.62 -2.28 12.31
C ALA A 150 16.57 -3.24 11.56
N GLU A 151 16.01 -4.36 11.09
CA GLU A 151 16.70 -5.34 10.24
C GLU A 151 17.18 -4.74 8.91
N ARG A 152 16.43 -3.79 8.33
CA ARG A 152 16.76 -3.11 7.06
C ARG A 152 17.93 -2.13 7.20
N ILE A 153 18.01 -1.41 8.31
CA ILE A 153 19.14 -0.51 8.62
C ILE A 153 20.40 -1.33 8.85
N ASN A 154 20.29 -2.42 9.62
CA ASN A 154 21.41 -3.33 9.88
C ASN A 154 21.96 -3.92 8.57
N ARG A 155 21.08 -4.35 7.64
CA ARG A 155 21.48 -4.86 6.32
C ARG A 155 22.23 -3.84 5.47
N LYS A 156 21.82 -2.57 5.45
CA LYS A 156 22.54 -1.50 4.74
C LYS A 156 23.93 -1.27 5.32
N THR A 157 24.06 -1.31 6.64
CA THR A 157 25.35 -1.18 7.33
C THR A 157 26.29 -2.34 6.96
N GLN A 158 25.81 -3.58 7.06
CA GLN A 158 26.58 -4.78 6.67
C GLN A 158 27.05 -4.72 5.20
N LEU A 159 26.20 -4.21 4.31
CA LEU A 159 26.52 -4.11 2.89
C LEU A 159 27.58 -3.02 2.60
N ASN A 160 27.52 -1.88 3.31
CA ASN A 160 28.58 -0.86 3.24
C ASN A 160 29.90 -1.38 3.83
N GLU A 161 29.84 -2.11 4.94
CA GLU A 161 31.02 -2.72 5.58
C GLU A 161 31.70 -3.73 4.66
N ALA A 162 30.92 -4.57 3.97
CA ALA A 162 31.44 -5.51 2.97
C ALA A 162 32.13 -4.75 1.81
N ILE A 163 31.50 -3.70 1.28
CA ILE A 163 32.07 -2.87 0.22
C ILE A 163 33.38 -2.22 0.66
N ASP A 164 33.41 -1.64 1.86
CA ASP A 164 34.59 -0.97 2.41
C ASP A 164 35.70 -1.97 2.79
N TYR A 165 35.37 -3.24 3.00
CA TYR A 165 36.34 -4.31 3.18
C TYR A 165 36.99 -4.69 1.84
N PHE A 166 36.20 -4.83 0.76
CA PHE A 166 36.68 -5.17 -0.57
C PHE A 166 37.45 -4.04 -1.28
N HIS A 167 37.17 -2.78 -0.96
CA HIS A 167 37.60 -1.65 -1.78
C HIS A 167 39.13 -1.61 -1.99
N ASN A 168 39.54 -1.87 -3.24
CA ASN A 168 40.89 -1.73 -3.80
C ASN A 168 41.99 -2.58 -3.15
N ASN A 169 41.65 -3.80 -2.70
CA ASN A 169 42.67 -4.72 -2.20
C ASN A 169 42.47 -6.14 -2.76
N GLN A 170 43.38 -6.55 -3.65
CA GLN A 170 43.39 -7.87 -4.28
C GLN A 170 43.59 -9.00 -3.25
N ASP A 171 44.35 -8.74 -2.18
CA ASP A 171 44.61 -9.70 -1.11
C ASP A 171 43.35 -10.04 -0.32
N LYS A 172 42.53 -9.04 0.01
CA LYS A 172 41.22 -9.24 0.66
C LYS A 172 40.22 -9.92 -0.27
N THR A 173 40.24 -9.57 -1.55
CA THR A 173 39.40 -10.22 -2.55
C THR A 173 39.75 -11.71 -2.63
N TYR A 174 41.04 -12.03 -2.76
CA TYR A 174 41.52 -13.41 -2.80
C TYR A 174 41.24 -14.15 -1.48
N PHE A 175 41.45 -13.49 -0.33
CA PHE A 175 41.14 -14.03 0.98
C PHE A 175 39.70 -14.50 1.07
N ILE A 176 38.75 -13.67 0.62
CA ILE A 176 37.32 -14.01 0.66
C ILE A 176 37.00 -15.17 -0.30
N ILE A 177 37.46 -15.12 -1.54
CA ILE A 177 37.14 -16.15 -2.54
C ILE A 177 37.72 -17.51 -2.13
N ALA A 178 38.93 -17.52 -1.59
CA ALA A 178 39.61 -18.74 -1.12
C ALA A 178 38.91 -19.40 0.07
N GLN A 179 38.19 -18.63 0.89
CA GLN A 179 37.40 -19.12 2.02
C GLN A 179 36.05 -19.74 1.62
N LEU A 180 35.49 -19.36 0.47
CA LEU A 180 34.14 -19.76 0.08
C LEU A 180 33.91 -21.29 0.14
N PRO A 181 34.79 -22.16 -0.42
CA PRO A 181 34.54 -23.60 -0.45
C PRO A 181 34.36 -24.25 0.93
N GLU A 182 34.95 -23.67 1.98
CA GLU A 182 34.86 -24.19 3.35
C GLU A 182 33.60 -23.71 4.08
N LEU A 183 33.08 -22.55 3.67
CA LEU A 183 31.97 -21.86 4.33
C LEU A 183 30.62 -22.05 3.62
N VAL A 184 30.64 -22.56 2.38
CA VAL A 184 29.42 -22.91 1.67
C VAL A 184 28.73 -24.11 2.34
N SER A 185 27.41 -24.20 2.17
CA SER A 185 26.61 -25.33 2.64
C SER A 185 27.07 -26.64 1.96
N GLU A 186 26.86 -27.78 2.63
CA GLU A 186 27.34 -29.10 2.17
C GLU A 186 26.85 -29.46 0.76
N ASP A 187 25.65 -29.01 0.38
CA ASP A 187 25.07 -29.19 -0.96
C ASP A 187 25.79 -28.39 -2.06
N ALA A 188 26.45 -27.29 -1.69
CA ALA A 188 27.18 -26.43 -2.62
C ALA A 188 28.65 -26.83 -2.78
N LYS A 189 29.27 -27.50 -1.79
CA LYS A 189 30.69 -27.94 -1.86
C LYS A 189 31.02 -28.74 -3.13
N PRO A 190 30.19 -29.70 -3.58
CA PRO A 190 30.43 -30.43 -4.83
C PRO A 190 30.45 -29.51 -6.07
N MET A 191 29.68 -28.42 -6.08
CA MET A 191 29.64 -27.47 -7.20
C MET A 191 30.96 -26.69 -7.31
N PHE A 192 31.51 -26.26 -6.17
CA PHE A 192 32.82 -25.59 -6.11
C PHE A 192 33.96 -26.52 -6.53
N ALA A 193 33.91 -27.78 -6.12
CA ALA A 193 34.89 -28.79 -6.53
C ALA A 193 34.82 -29.08 -8.05
N ALA A 194 33.61 -29.09 -8.62
CA ALA A 194 33.40 -29.31 -10.05
C ALA A 194 33.80 -28.11 -10.93
N SER A 195 33.83 -26.90 -10.37
CA SER A 195 34.13 -25.68 -11.12
C SER A 195 35.62 -25.55 -11.47
N LYS A 196 36.03 -26.00 -12.65
CA LYS A 196 37.43 -25.89 -13.09
C LYS A 196 37.90 -24.44 -13.14
N ALA A 197 37.04 -23.52 -13.58
CA ALA A 197 37.33 -22.09 -13.65
C ALA A 197 37.64 -21.52 -12.25
N PHE A 198 36.80 -21.82 -11.27
CA PHE A 198 37.02 -21.40 -9.88
C PHE A 198 38.31 -21.98 -9.32
N GLN A 199 38.53 -23.29 -9.49
CA GLN A 199 39.75 -23.97 -9.02
C GLN A 199 41.02 -23.34 -9.63
N GLN A 200 40.96 -22.92 -10.90
CA GLN A 200 42.07 -22.26 -11.55
C GLN A 200 42.29 -20.82 -11.09
N ILE A 201 41.23 -20.08 -10.73
CA ILE A 201 41.35 -18.76 -10.09
C ILE A 201 42.04 -18.89 -8.74
N ILE A 202 41.61 -19.86 -7.92
CA ILE A 202 42.22 -20.17 -6.62
C ILE A 202 43.68 -20.56 -6.78
N ALA A 203 44.00 -21.47 -7.70
CA ALA A 203 45.37 -21.94 -7.94
C ALA A 203 46.32 -20.84 -8.46
N ALA A 204 45.78 -19.82 -9.14
CA ALA A 204 46.59 -18.75 -9.70
C ALA A 204 47.00 -17.65 -8.72
N GLY A 205 46.37 -17.59 -7.54
CA GLY A 205 46.74 -16.65 -6.48
C GLY A 205 46.56 -15.17 -6.84
N LEU A 206 47.20 -14.32 -6.03
CA LEU A 206 47.22 -12.86 -6.18
C LEU A 206 47.80 -12.43 -7.53
N ASN A 207 46.96 -11.85 -8.37
CA ASN A 207 47.39 -11.26 -9.64
C ASN A 207 46.47 -10.09 -10.01
N ILE A 208 46.91 -9.23 -10.94
CA ILE A 208 46.17 -8.05 -11.43
C ILE A 208 44.74 -8.35 -11.87
N LYS A 209 44.46 -9.56 -12.36
CA LYS A 209 43.13 -9.96 -12.81
C LYS A 209 42.17 -10.26 -11.65
N ILE A 210 42.67 -10.46 -10.42
CA ILE A 210 41.84 -10.53 -9.20
C ILE A 210 41.21 -9.17 -8.87
N GLU A 211 41.91 -8.07 -9.13
CA GLU A 211 41.35 -6.73 -8.93
C GLU A 211 40.22 -6.44 -9.95
N GLU A 212 40.40 -6.81 -11.21
CA GLU A 212 39.35 -6.68 -12.22
C GLU A 212 38.16 -7.64 -11.95
N PHE A 213 38.46 -8.83 -11.40
CA PHE A 213 37.44 -9.76 -10.92
C PHE A 213 36.65 -9.18 -9.75
N SER A 214 37.30 -8.50 -8.78
CA SER A 214 36.63 -7.88 -7.63
C SER A 214 35.59 -6.84 -8.07
N MET A 215 35.95 -6.00 -9.04
CA MET A 215 35.04 -5.00 -9.59
C MET A 215 33.87 -5.63 -10.36
N SER A 216 34.15 -6.70 -11.11
CA SER A 216 33.13 -7.45 -11.85
C SER A 216 32.17 -8.18 -10.89
N LEU A 217 32.71 -8.72 -9.80
CA LEU A 217 31.97 -9.34 -8.71
C LEU A 217 31.07 -8.29 -8.03
N MET A 218 31.63 -7.17 -7.60
CA MET A 218 30.87 -6.09 -6.95
C MET A 218 29.72 -5.60 -7.83
N ARG A 219 29.93 -5.42 -9.15
CA ARG A 219 28.87 -5.04 -10.10
C ARG A 219 27.80 -6.12 -10.27
N ARG A 220 28.20 -7.40 -10.39
CA ARG A 220 27.25 -8.51 -10.54
C ARG A 220 26.32 -8.61 -9.33
N PHE A 221 26.87 -8.40 -8.14
CA PHE A 221 26.16 -8.49 -6.87
C PHE A 221 25.54 -7.15 -6.43
N ARG A 222 25.54 -6.12 -7.30
CA ARG A 222 25.06 -4.75 -7.01
C ARG A 222 25.65 -4.16 -5.71
N LEU A 223 26.86 -4.59 -5.36
CA LEU A 223 27.64 -4.10 -4.22
C LEU A 223 28.39 -2.83 -4.62
N THR A 224 27.73 -1.90 -5.31
CA THR A 224 28.28 -0.58 -5.60
C THR A 224 27.45 0.49 -4.91
N ARG A 225 28.11 1.56 -4.46
CA ARG A 225 27.42 2.69 -3.81
C ARG A 225 26.36 3.34 -4.70
N ALA A 226 26.49 3.23 -6.02
CA ALA A 226 25.51 3.73 -6.98
C ALA A 226 24.27 2.83 -7.04
N ASP A 227 24.45 1.52 -7.22
CA ASP A 227 23.33 0.57 -7.30
C ASP A 227 22.47 0.59 -6.02
N ILE A 228 23.11 0.64 -4.84
CA ILE A 228 22.41 0.74 -3.54
C ILE A 228 21.57 2.01 -3.45
N LYS A 229 22.07 3.12 -4.00
CA LYS A 229 21.39 4.41 -3.95
C LYS A 229 20.18 4.42 -4.88
N ASP A 230 20.34 3.88 -6.09
CA ASP A 230 19.29 3.84 -7.11
C ASP A 230 18.17 2.87 -6.70
N ASP A 231 18.51 1.68 -6.20
CA ASP A 231 17.54 0.73 -5.66
C ASP A 231 16.77 1.39 -4.49
N TYR A 232 17.47 2.04 -3.55
CA TYR A 232 16.82 2.73 -2.43
C TYR A 232 15.89 3.87 -2.87
N ALA A 233 16.24 4.59 -3.94
CA ALA A 233 15.39 5.65 -4.50
C ALA A 233 14.10 5.08 -5.12
N GLN A 234 14.22 4.06 -5.97
CA GLN A 234 13.07 3.41 -6.61
C GLN A 234 12.09 2.84 -5.58
N PHE A 235 12.60 2.18 -4.53
CA PHE A 235 11.75 1.64 -3.47
C PHE A 235 11.05 2.72 -2.65
N LYS A 236 11.74 3.85 -2.36
CA LYS A 236 11.14 4.96 -1.63
C LYS A 236 9.96 5.57 -2.40
N ASP A 237 10.09 5.66 -3.73
CA ASP A 237 9.01 6.15 -4.58
C ASP A 237 7.82 5.17 -4.59
N GLN A 238 8.06 3.86 -4.67
CA GLN A 238 7.01 2.84 -4.59
C GLN A 238 6.27 2.85 -3.23
N GLU A 239 7.00 2.98 -2.12
CA GLU A 239 6.42 3.06 -0.77
C GLU A 239 5.54 4.30 -0.61
N LYS A 240 6.02 5.45 -1.11
CA LYS A 240 5.25 6.69 -1.13
C LYS A 240 3.95 6.52 -1.92
N ASP A 241 4.01 5.90 -3.10
CA ASP A 241 2.84 5.67 -3.94
C ASP A 241 1.82 4.71 -3.30
N GLN A 242 2.28 3.75 -2.51
CA GLN A 242 1.39 2.85 -1.76
C GLN A 242 0.70 3.60 -0.60
N ILE A 243 1.47 4.35 0.19
CA ILE A 243 0.91 5.15 1.30
C ILE A 243 -0.10 6.17 0.77
N GLU A 244 0.19 6.82 -0.34
CA GLU A 244 -0.73 7.78 -0.96
C GLU A 244 -2.06 7.12 -1.38
N ARG A 245 -2.00 5.93 -1.97
CA ARG A 245 -3.21 5.16 -2.35
C ARG A 245 -4.04 4.75 -1.15
N ASP A 246 -3.40 4.28 -0.08
CA ASP A 246 -4.09 3.86 1.15
C ASP A 246 -4.78 5.06 1.81
N LEU A 247 -4.09 6.21 1.91
CA LEU A 247 -4.67 7.44 2.46
C LEU A 247 -5.84 7.95 1.62
N ARG A 248 -5.73 7.95 0.29
CA ARG A 248 -6.85 8.32 -0.61
C ARG A 248 -8.06 7.41 -0.39
N THR A 249 -7.83 6.11 -0.18
CA THR A 249 -8.91 5.15 0.07
C THR A 249 -9.60 5.42 1.40
N GLN A 250 -8.84 5.67 2.47
CA GLN A 250 -9.40 6.02 3.78
C GLN A 250 -10.17 7.34 3.74
N ILE A 251 -9.66 8.35 3.04
CA ILE A 251 -10.36 9.63 2.86
C ILE A 251 -11.71 9.41 2.17
N ASN A 252 -11.76 8.60 1.11
CA ASN A 252 -13.01 8.31 0.41
C ASN A 252 -14.03 7.58 1.31
N ILE A 253 -13.58 6.61 2.12
CA ILE A 253 -14.46 5.91 3.07
C ILE A 253 -15.05 6.89 4.08
N LEU A 254 -14.21 7.72 4.71
CA LEU A 254 -14.65 8.72 5.69
C LEU A 254 -15.60 9.77 5.08
N GLN A 255 -15.40 10.15 3.82
CA GLN A 255 -16.30 11.05 3.11
C GLN A 255 -17.69 10.43 2.89
N GLN A 256 -17.74 9.14 2.53
CA GLN A 256 -19.03 8.44 2.39
C GLN A 256 -19.74 8.24 3.72
N GLU A 257 -19.01 7.88 4.78
CA GLU A 257 -19.57 7.78 6.14
C GLU A 257 -20.14 9.12 6.62
N LYS A 258 -19.43 10.22 6.35
CA LYS A 258 -19.91 11.57 6.67
C LYS A 258 -21.24 11.87 5.98
N LEU A 259 -21.34 11.62 4.67
CA LEU A 259 -22.58 11.86 3.92
C LEU A 259 -23.75 11.02 4.46
N ALA A 260 -23.50 9.74 4.74
CA ALA A 260 -24.52 8.85 5.30
C ALA A 260 -25.01 9.33 6.68
N LEU A 261 -24.10 9.82 7.53
CA LEU A 261 -24.46 10.37 8.84
C LEU A 261 -25.24 11.70 8.73
N GLU A 262 -24.89 12.56 7.78
CA GLU A 262 -25.64 13.79 7.51
C GLU A 262 -27.08 13.50 7.06
N GLU A 263 -27.28 12.53 6.16
CA GLU A 263 -28.62 12.09 5.74
C GLU A 263 -29.44 11.49 6.89
N GLN A 264 -28.81 10.65 7.72
CA GLN A 264 -29.47 10.08 8.90
C GLN A 264 -29.89 11.17 9.89
N LEU A 265 -29.03 12.14 10.14
CA LEU A 265 -29.32 13.25 11.05
C LEU A 265 -30.52 14.06 10.58
N GLU A 266 -30.57 14.39 9.28
CA GLU A 266 -31.68 15.14 8.71
C GLU A 266 -33.00 14.34 8.78
N LYS A 267 -32.94 13.03 8.49
CA LYS A 267 -34.10 12.15 8.62
C LYS A 267 -34.62 12.10 10.06
N THR A 268 -33.74 11.89 11.04
CA THR A 268 -34.10 11.85 12.47
C THR A 268 -34.65 13.19 12.93
N ARG A 269 -34.07 14.31 12.49
CA ARG A 269 -34.55 15.65 12.83
C ARG A 269 -35.97 15.90 12.30
N ASN A 270 -36.23 15.53 11.06
CA ASN A 270 -37.55 15.69 10.45
C ASN A 270 -38.60 14.79 11.12
N GLN A 271 -38.24 13.54 11.44
CA GLN A 271 -39.12 12.64 12.18
C GLN A 271 -39.44 13.18 13.58
N ALA A 272 -38.43 13.58 14.36
CA ALA A 272 -38.63 14.14 15.69
C ALA A 272 -39.48 15.44 15.66
N ARG A 273 -39.28 16.29 14.63
CA ARG A 273 -40.11 17.47 14.42
C ARG A 273 -41.57 17.09 14.15
N GLN A 274 -41.82 16.13 13.27
CA GLN A 274 -43.18 15.67 12.95
C GLN A 274 -43.88 15.10 14.19
N GLU A 275 -43.19 14.26 14.96
CA GLU A 275 -43.70 13.68 16.21
C GLU A 275 -44.03 14.77 17.24
N ALA A 276 -43.18 15.78 17.37
CA ALA A 276 -43.42 16.91 18.28
C ALA A 276 -44.65 17.73 17.86
N VAL A 277 -44.83 18.01 16.57
CA VAL A 277 -46.02 18.72 16.06
C VAL A 277 -47.29 17.90 16.31
N ILE A 278 -47.25 16.58 16.06
CA ILE A 278 -48.37 15.67 16.35
C ILE A 278 -48.70 15.69 17.85
N ALA A 279 -47.70 15.68 18.73
CA ALA A 279 -47.90 15.76 20.18
C ALA A 279 -48.55 17.08 20.60
N ILE A 280 -48.10 18.22 20.04
CA ILE A 280 -48.72 19.54 20.27
C ILE A 280 -50.18 19.53 19.81
N ALA A 281 -50.47 19.05 18.60
CA ALA A 281 -51.83 19.01 18.07
C ALA A 281 -52.75 18.13 18.94
N ASN A 282 -52.27 16.96 19.36
CA ASN A 282 -52.99 16.09 20.29
C ASN A 282 -53.26 16.77 21.63
N ALA A 283 -52.28 17.45 22.21
CA ALA A 283 -52.43 18.15 23.49
C ALA A 283 -53.46 19.29 23.41
N LEU A 284 -53.46 20.04 22.29
CA LEU A 284 -54.41 21.14 22.07
C LEU A 284 -55.84 20.64 21.84
N GLN A 285 -56.02 19.48 21.22
CA GLN A 285 -57.34 19.02 20.78
C GLN A 285 -57.99 17.98 21.69
N ASN A 286 -57.22 17.06 22.28
CA ASN A 286 -57.77 15.96 23.09
C ASN A 286 -57.92 16.30 24.58
N GLY A 287 -57.72 17.56 24.97
CA GLY A 287 -57.97 18.05 26.33
C GLY A 287 -59.46 18.15 26.67
N ARG A 288 -59.78 18.41 27.95
CA ARG A 288 -61.18 18.64 28.42
C ARG A 288 -61.88 19.80 27.69
N GLN A 289 -61.08 20.73 27.16
CA GLN A 289 -61.52 21.85 26.36
C GLN A 289 -60.67 21.88 25.07
N PRO A 290 -61.21 21.44 23.92
CA PRO A 290 -60.45 21.38 22.67
C PRO A 290 -60.12 22.79 22.16
N ALA A 291 -58.88 23.23 22.40
CA ALA A 291 -58.45 24.61 22.17
C ALA A 291 -58.51 24.99 20.69
N LEU A 292 -58.16 24.08 19.77
CA LEU A 292 -58.22 24.34 18.33
C LEU A 292 -59.67 24.58 17.87
N ASN A 293 -60.61 23.76 18.32
CA ASN A 293 -62.03 23.97 18.04
C ASN A 293 -62.55 25.29 18.62
N GLN A 294 -62.15 25.62 19.86
CA GLN A 294 -62.57 26.86 20.51
C GLN A 294 -62.04 28.10 19.78
N ILE A 295 -60.78 28.10 19.37
CA ILE A 295 -60.18 29.18 18.58
C ILE A 295 -60.94 29.35 17.27
N GLN A 296 -61.22 28.26 16.54
CA GLN A 296 -61.96 28.33 15.27
C GLN A 296 -63.40 28.80 15.46
N GLN A 297 -64.09 28.35 16.52
CA GLN A 297 -65.45 28.78 16.86
C GLN A 297 -65.50 30.27 17.21
N MET A 298 -64.54 30.76 18.00
CA MET A 298 -64.46 32.17 18.36
C MET A 298 -64.17 33.06 17.15
N ILE A 299 -63.28 32.63 16.25
CA ILE A 299 -63.04 33.33 14.97
C ILE A 299 -64.33 33.39 14.16
N SER A 300 -65.02 32.26 13.98
CA SER A 300 -66.26 32.18 13.20
C SER A 300 -67.37 33.05 13.79
N LEU A 301 -67.49 33.09 15.13
CA LEU A 301 -68.46 33.91 15.84
C LEU A 301 -68.19 35.41 15.65
N LEU A 302 -66.92 35.82 15.78
CA LEU A 302 -66.50 37.21 15.54
C LEU A 302 -66.75 37.61 14.09
N GLU A 303 -66.45 36.72 13.12
CA GLU A 303 -66.74 36.95 11.71
C GLU A 303 -68.25 37.10 11.45
N SER A 304 -69.09 36.22 12.02
CA SER A 304 -70.55 36.31 11.85
C SER A 304 -71.16 37.55 12.51
N GLN A 305 -70.65 37.96 13.68
CA GLN A 305 -71.12 39.19 14.34
C GLN A 305 -70.80 40.42 13.50
N VAL A 306 -69.59 40.49 12.93
CA VAL A 306 -69.23 41.58 12.00
C VAL A 306 -70.14 41.58 10.76
N GLU A 307 -70.49 40.41 10.22
CA GLU A 307 -71.37 40.30 9.05
C GLU A 307 -72.85 40.63 9.33
N GLU A 308 -73.38 40.25 10.50
CA GLU A 308 -74.82 40.38 10.81
C GLU A 308 -75.20 41.70 11.48
N THR A 309 -74.37 42.26 12.37
CA THR A 309 -74.74 43.42 13.19
C THR A 309 -73.96 44.70 12.86
N GLY A 310 -72.90 44.62 12.06
CA GLY A 310 -72.05 45.76 11.68
C GLY A 310 -71.16 46.31 12.82
N GLU A 311 -71.48 46.01 14.07
CA GLU A 311 -70.67 46.27 15.28
C GLU A 311 -70.65 45.02 16.18
N PRO A 312 -69.48 44.63 16.73
CA PRO A 312 -69.36 43.50 17.66
C PRO A 312 -70.00 43.81 19.03
N GLU A 313 -70.44 42.79 19.77
CA GLU A 313 -70.95 42.95 21.15
C GLU A 313 -69.87 43.38 22.16
N LEU A 314 -68.60 43.18 21.79
CA LEU A 314 -67.42 43.64 22.53
C LEU A 314 -67.04 45.06 22.11
N ASP A 315 -66.39 45.81 23.01
CA ASP A 315 -65.77 47.09 22.66
C ASP A 315 -64.84 46.93 21.44
N SER A 316 -65.00 47.82 20.46
CA SER A 316 -64.47 47.65 19.09
C SER A 316 -62.96 47.37 19.03
N ASP A 317 -62.18 48.03 19.90
CA ASP A 317 -60.72 47.85 20.00
C ASP A 317 -60.34 46.49 20.62
N GLN A 318 -61.13 46.01 21.58
CA GLN A 318 -60.91 44.72 22.23
C GLN A 318 -61.27 43.56 21.29
N ALA A 319 -62.38 43.68 20.56
CA ALA A 319 -62.81 42.69 19.56
C ALA A 319 -61.74 42.50 18.47
N LEU A 320 -61.21 43.62 17.95
CA LEU A 320 -60.17 43.60 16.92
C LEU A 320 -58.87 42.97 17.44
N THR A 321 -58.46 43.30 18.67
CA THR A 321 -57.25 42.74 19.28
C THR A 321 -57.35 41.23 19.46
N VAL A 322 -58.49 40.74 19.97
CA VAL A 322 -58.73 39.29 20.13
C VAL A 322 -58.76 38.60 18.78
N PHE A 323 -59.41 39.17 17.77
CA PHE A 323 -59.45 38.62 16.42
C PHE A 323 -58.05 38.47 15.82
N ILE A 324 -57.19 39.49 15.94
CA ILE A 324 -55.80 39.45 15.46
C ILE A 324 -55.00 38.35 16.16
N ILE A 325 -55.13 38.22 17.49
CA ILE A 325 -54.42 37.19 18.27
C ILE A 325 -54.85 35.80 17.82
N LEU A 326 -56.15 35.54 17.74
CA LEU A 326 -56.69 34.24 17.35
C LEU A 326 -56.29 33.86 15.91
N ARG A 327 -56.33 34.83 14.99
CA ARG A 327 -55.91 34.62 13.60
C ARG A 327 -54.41 34.33 13.48
N ASN A 328 -53.58 35.04 14.26
CA ASN A 328 -52.14 34.79 14.30
C ASN A 328 -51.82 33.41 14.87
N LEU A 329 -52.51 32.97 15.93
CA LEU A 329 -52.37 31.62 16.47
C LEU A 329 -52.77 30.56 15.44
N MET A 330 -53.89 30.74 14.74
CA MET A 330 -54.30 29.84 13.67
C MET A 330 -53.30 29.78 12.53
N LYS A 331 -52.71 30.93 12.17
CA LYS A 331 -51.66 30.99 11.16
C LYS A 331 -50.41 30.21 11.59
N ILE A 332 -49.98 30.35 12.85
CA ILE A 332 -48.84 29.59 13.41
C ILE A 332 -49.13 28.09 13.36
N PHE A 333 -50.34 27.66 13.71
CA PHE A 333 -50.71 26.24 13.64
C PHE A 333 -50.71 25.71 12.19
N GLN A 334 -51.20 26.49 11.23
CA GLN A 334 -51.13 26.16 9.81
C GLN A 334 -49.68 26.09 9.29
N GLU A 335 -48.81 27.01 9.72
CA GLU A 335 -47.37 26.99 9.38
C GLU A 335 -46.65 25.75 9.96
N LEU A 336 -47.15 25.21 11.07
CA LEU A 336 -46.71 23.93 11.63
C LEU A 336 -47.33 22.71 10.92
N GLY A 337 -48.26 22.91 9.99
CA GLY A 337 -48.95 21.84 9.27
C GLY A 337 -50.16 21.26 10.02
N ILE A 338 -50.63 21.91 11.08
CA ILE A 338 -51.85 21.56 11.80
C ILE A 338 -53.03 22.21 11.06
N GLU A 339 -53.82 21.39 10.38
CA GLU A 339 -54.92 21.85 9.55
C GLU A 339 -56.26 21.28 9.99
N SER A 340 -57.30 22.09 9.90
CA SER A 340 -58.67 21.61 10.01
C SER A 340 -59.11 20.96 8.70
N TYR A 341 -59.92 19.92 8.82
CA TYR A 341 -60.56 19.29 7.67
C TYR A 341 -61.98 18.85 8.04
N PRO A 342 -62.94 18.89 7.11
CA PRO A 342 -62.86 19.54 5.79
C PRO A 342 -62.73 21.07 5.92
N LYS A 343 -62.12 21.73 4.93
CA LYS A 343 -61.84 23.19 4.95
C LYS A 343 -63.10 24.08 5.04
N SER A 344 -64.26 23.54 4.66
CA SER A 344 -65.56 24.19 4.80
C SER A 344 -66.53 23.24 5.48
N LEU A 345 -67.29 23.76 6.45
CA LEU A 345 -68.43 23.07 7.05
C LEU A 345 -69.71 23.22 6.22
N LYS A 346 -69.75 24.21 5.32
CA LYS A 346 -70.89 24.46 4.43
C LYS A 346 -70.66 23.65 3.15
N GLY A 347 -71.35 22.51 3.01
CA GLY A 347 -71.32 21.67 1.80
C GLY A 347 -71.64 20.19 2.06
N LYS A 348 -72.17 19.51 1.04
CA LYS A 348 -72.36 18.05 1.05
C LYS A 348 -71.03 17.37 0.76
N LEU A 349 -70.64 16.41 1.61
CA LEU A 349 -69.44 15.61 1.44
C LEU A 349 -69.81 14.20 1.00
N GLN A 350 -69.01 13.62 0.12
CA GLN A 350 -69.13 12.22 -0.29
C GLN A 350 -68.04 11.42 0.41
N ILE A 351 -68.45 10.47 1.24
CA ILE A 351 -67.53 9.63 2.03
C ILE A 351 -67.71 8.17 1.60
N SER A 352 -66.57 7.50 1.39
CA SER A 352 -66.50 6.05 1.19
C SER A 352 -66.00 5.33 2.44
N GLN A 353 -66.17 4.01 2.49
CA GLN A 353 -65.74 3.17 3.62
C GLN A 353 -64.22 3.31 3.92
N ASN A 354 -63.41 3.59 2.90
CA ASN A 354 -61.94 3.72 3.04
C ASN A 354 -61.50 4.99 3.79
N GLN A 355 -62.41 5.91 4.06
CA GLN A 355 -62.14 7.17 4.75
C GLN A 355 -62.67 7.18 6.19
N LEU A 356 -63.16 6.04 6.71
CA LEU A 356 -63.74 5.94 8.06
C LEU A 356 -62.77 6.33 9.19
N SER A 357 -61.46 6.24 8.99
CA SER A 357 -60.47 6.72 9.97
C SER A 357 -60.42 8.24 10.11
N GLU A 358 -60.88 8.98 9.10
CA GLU A 358 -60.90 10.45 9.06
C GLU A 358 -62.24 11.02 9.57
N TYR A 359 -63.30 10.22 9.62
CA TYR A 359 -64.65 10.72 9.89
C TYR A 359 -65.37 9.92 10.97
N ALA A 360 -65.90 10.62 11.98
CA ALA A 360 -66.71 10.04 13.06
C ALA A 360 -68.20 10.31 12.82
N TYR A 361 -68.99 9.26 12.62
CA TYR A 361 -70.43 9.35 12.40
C TYR A 361 -71.17 9.62 13.72
N ILE A 362 -71.94 10.71 13.76
CA ILE A 362 -72.85 11.00 14.88
C ILE A 362 -74.20 10.28 14.69
N GLU A 363 -74.72 10.31 13.45
CA GLU A 363 -76.01 9.72 13.05
C GLU A 363 -75.88 9.21 11.61
N GLY A 364 -76.32 7.97 11.36
CA GLY A 364 -76.27 7.32 10.03
C GLY A 364 -76.33 5.79 10.11
N ASN A 365 -76.49 5.15 8.95
CA ASN A 365 -76.50 3.69 8.78
C ASN A 365 -75.08 3.15 8.50
N PRO A 366 -74.76 1.90 8.86
CA PRO A 366 -73.50 1.27 8.46
C PRO A 366 -73.39 1.16 6.93
N PHE A 367 -72.16 1.17 6.42
CA PHE A 367 -71.89 0.91 5.00
C PHE A 367 -72.18 -0.58 4.68
N ALA A 368 -72.86 -0.84 3.57
CA ALA A 368 -73.21 -2.15 3.06
C ALA A 368 -72.05 -2.79 2.26
N ASN A 369 -71.20 -1.99 1.60
CA ASN A 369 -70.01 -2.44 0.89
C ASN A 369 -68.97 -1.32 0.74
N GLU A 370 -67.75 -1.67 0.28
CA GLU A 370 -66.63 -0.73 0.13
C GLU A 370 -66.84 0.32 -0.98
N GLU A 371 -67.77 0.06 -1.91
CA GLU A 371 -68.10 0.96 -3.04
C GLU A 371 -69.24 1.93 -2.73
N GLU A 372 -69.93 1.78 -1.59
CA GLU A 372 -71.03 2.65 -1.20
C GLU A 372 -70.50 4.05 -0.84
N ILE A 373 -71.07 5.06 -1.48
CA ILE A 373 -70.77 6.47 -1.22
C ILE A 373 -71.95 7.09 -0.50
N LYS A 374 -71.71 7.58 0.72
CA LYS A 374 -72.71 8.26 1.52
C LYS A 374 -72.55 9.77 1.43
N GLN A 375 -73.68 10.46 1.33
CA GLN A 375 -73.70 11.92 1.43
C GLN A 375 -73.85 12.33 2.89
N VAL A 376 -72.88 13.08 3.38
CA VAL A 376 -72.87 13.54 4.76
C VAL A 376 -72.68 15.05 4.84
N GLU A 377 -73.13 15.63 5.94
CA GLU A 377 -72.83 17.00 6.34
C GLU A 377 -71.84 16.99 7.51
N CYS A 378 -70.84 17.88 7.45
CA CYS A 378 -69.87 18.02 8.53
C CYS A 378 -70.43 18.93 9.62
N THR A 379 -70.61 18.36 10.81
CA THR A 379 -71.14 19.08 11.98
C THR A 379 -70.01 19.72 12.80
N GLN A 380 -68.83 19.09 12.84
CA GLN A 380 -67.64 19.62 13.50
C GLN A 380 -66.40 19.21 12.69
N PRO A 381 -65.46 20.14 12.44
CA PRO A 381 -64.24 19.83 11.72
C PRO A 381 -63.34 18.92 12.57
N GLY A 382 -62.60 18.05 11.88
CA GLY A 382 -61.48 17.29 12.41
C GLY A 382 -60.17 18.04 12.25
N TRP A 383 -59.10 17.50 12.83
CA TRP A 383 -57.75 18.08 12.76
C TRP A 383 -56.73 17.05 12.30
N LYS A 384 -55.82 17.47 11.43
CA LYS A 384 -54.75 16.63 10.88
C LYS A 384 -53.40 17.33 10.93
N VAL A 385 -52.34 16.54 10.95
CA VAL A 385 -50.94 16.99 10.77
C VAL A 385 -50.34 16.19 9.62
N GLY A 386 -50.23 16.81 8.44
CA GLY A 386 -49.94 16.08 7.20
C GLY A 386 -51.02 15.04 6.89
N GLU A 387 -50.62 13.77 6.82
CA GLU A 387 -51.51 12.61 6.61
C GLU A 387 -52.06 12.01 7.93
N THR A 388 -51.55 12.44 9.09
CA THR A 388 -51.96 11.88 10.38
C THR A 388 -53.21 12.58 10.90
N VAL A 389 -54.29 11.83 11.07
CA VAL A 389 -55.52 12.30 11.73
C VAL A 389 -55.29 12.42 13.24
N ILE A 390 -55.45 13.63 13.77
CA ILE A 390 -55.40 13.92 15.22
C ILE A 390 -56.78 13.72 15.85
N THR A 391 -57.81 14.22 15.16
CA THR A 391 -59.20 14.03 15.58
C THR A 391 -60.06 13.88 14.32
N PRO A 392 -60.91 12.85 14.25
CA PRO A 392 -61.81 12.66 13.13
C PRO A 392 -62.83 13.80 13.04
N ALA A 393 -63.17 14.21 11.82
CA ALA A 393 -64.25 15.17 11.58
C ALA A 393 -65.59 14.52 11.89
N LYS A 394 -66.49 15.22 12.59
CA LYS A 394 -67.80 14.66 12.93
C LYS A 394 -68.81 14.93 11.83
N VAL A 395 -69.45 13.87 11.37
CA VAL A 395 -70.36 13.91 10.23
C VAL A 395 -71.72 13.31 10.57
N ARG A 396 -72.76 13.80 9.90
CA ARG A 396 -74.13 13.28 9.95
C ARG A 396 -74.56 12.90 8.54
N GLU A 397 -75.11 11.70 8.38
CA GLU A 397 -75.66 11.25 7.10
C GLU A 397 -76.90 12.08 6.74
N LEU A 398 -76.95 12.59 5.51
CA LEU A 398 -78.13 13.25 4.99
C LEU A 398 -79.09 12.14 4.54
N ASN A 399 -80.15 11.91 5.30
CA ASN A 399 -81.19 10.96 4.90
C ASN A 399 -81.72 11.35 3.52
N SER A 400 -81.73 10.38 2.60
CA SER A 400 -82.26 10.53 1.24
C SER A 400 -83.79 10.54 1.23
N ASP A 401 -84.42 11.36 2.08
CA ASP A 401 -85.86 11.65 2.05
C ASP A 401 -86.07 13.16 1.99
N GLN A 402 -85.87 13.70 0.79
CA GLN A 402 -86.62 14.85 0.26
C GLN A 402 -86.64 14.82 -1.26
#